data_AF-A0A7X3VGN6-F1
#
_entry.id   AF-A0A7X3VGN6-F1
#
_cell.length_a   1.000
_cell.length_b   1.000
_cell.length_c   1.000
_cell.angle_alpha   90.00
_cell.angle_beta   90.00
_cell.angle_gamma   90.00
#
_symmetry.space_group_name_H-M   'P 1'
#
loop_
_entity.id
_entity.type
_entity.pdbx_description
1 polymer ?
#
loop_
_entity_poly.entity_id
_entity_poly.type
_entity_poly.pdbx_seq_one_letter_code
_entity_poly.pdbx_strand_id
1 'polypeptide(L)'
;MWALIAAPPDLSPSATDQLLSFGLIWFDHLRSRETDYVFAGLKIFVPQGRARSTSNRLAWLNPHVLQSELIEYDRTGRIRRFDKQDYGNLATELRPCLSEAATEEHVAAWLQRLRGIPGVETVRRADGLLSLRVRGATFATAGRGSLTYGLENPTPVGPQGIAPVLRLARELARYRSPDAQDKQNPLYRRHPETWLESQVRRRLDLIDGNLLSEPLYGQVPSVAGPDRGIIDLLASDRQGRLAVIELKASEDVHLPLQALDYWMRVKWNLDRDEFQACGYFPDVMLAEREPRLILVSPAMDFHPTTETVLKYFSPAIDVERIGVGAAWRRDLRVVFRRHGSARLA
;
A
#
# COMPACT_ATOMS: atom_id res chain seq x y z
N MET A 1 -25.01 -22.82 10.45
CA MET A 1 -25.37 -22.20 9.15
C MET A 1 -24.13 -21.71 8.43
N TRP A 2 -24.21 -21.60 7.10
CA TRP A 2 -23.18 -21.02 6.23
C TRP A 2 -23.73 -19.78 5.54
N ALA A 3 -22.95 -18.70 5.52
CA ALA A 3 -23.17 -17.58 4.62
C ALA A 3 -22.60 -17.92 3.24
N LEU A 4 -23.15 -17.33 2.20
CA LEU A 4 -22.69 -17.52 0.82
C LEU A 4 -22.42 -16.17 0.17
N ILE A 5 -21.36 -16.11 -0.63
CA ILE A 5 -21.10 -15.01 -1.56
C ILE A 5 -20.53 -15.56 -2.87
N ALA A 6 -20.89 -14.95 -4.00
CA ALA A 6 -20.45 -15.38 -5.32
C ALA A 6 -20.06 -14.18 -6.18
N ALA A 7 -18.95 -14.27 -6.92
CA ALA A 7 -18.61 -13.34 -8.00
C ALA A 7 -19.13 -13.91 -9.34
N PRO A 8 -19.82 -13.12 -10.17
CA PRO A 8 -20.26 -13.56 -11.49
C PRO A 8 -19.09 -13.67 -12.49
N PRO A 9 -19.23 -14.42 -13.60
CA PRO A 9 -18.12 -14.74 -14.50
C PRO A 9 -17.60 -13.56 -15.34
N ASP A 10 -18.41 -12.51 -15.48
CA ASP A 10 -18.14 -11.27 -16.21
C ASP A 10 -17.48 -10.19 -15.33
N LEU A 11 -17.36 -10.43 -14.03
CA LEU A 11 -16.70 -9.52 -13.11
C LEU A 11 -15.21 -9.36 -13.48
N SER A 12 -14.69 -8.14 -13.38
CA SER A 12 -13.26 -7.90 -13.63
C SER A 12 -12.39 -8.68 -12.62
N PRO A 13 -11.12 -8.98 -12.96
CA PRO A 13 -10.19 -9.59 -12.00
C PRO A 13 -10.10 -8.81 -10.68
N SER A 14 -9.94 -7.49 -10.76
CA SER A 14 -9.82 -6.60 -9.60
C SER A 14 -11.09 -6.57 -8.74
N ALA A 15 -12.27 -6.56 -9.36
CA ALA A 15 -13.53 -6.65 -8.63
C ALA A 15 -13.74 -8.05 -8.02
N THR A 16 -13.24 -9.12 -8.66
CA THR A 16 -13.30 -10.47 -8.10
C THR A 16 -12.44 -10.58 -6.84
N ASP A 17 -11.27 -9.96 -6.85
CA ASP A 17 -10.41 -9.89 -5.67
C ASP A 17 -11.08 -9.14 -4.52
N GLN A 18 -11.96 -8.16 -4.80
CA GLN A 18 -12.70 -7.43 -3.76
C GLN A 18 -13.79 -8.24 -3.06
N LEU A 19 -14.21 -9.39 -3.63
CA LEU A 19 -15.30 -10.23 -3.15
C LEU A 19 -15.17 -10.61 -1.67
N LEU A 20 -13.95 -10.95 -1.22
CA LEU A 20 -13.73 -11.38 0.16
C LEU A 20 -14.04 -10.26 1.17
N SER A 21 -13.81 -8.98 0.82
CA SER A 21 -14.16 -7.87 1.72
C SER A 21 -15.66 -7.87 1.99
N PHE A 22 -16.47 -7.93 0.93
CA PHE A 22 -17.92 -7.97 1.03
C PHE A 22 -18.41 -9.26 1.69
N GLY A 23 -17.75 -10.40 1.45
CA GLY A 23 -18.08 -11.68 2.09
C GLY A 23 -17.93 -11.63 3.61
N LEU A 24 -16.85 -11.03 4.12
CA LEU A 24 -16.63 -10.87 5.56
C LEU A 24 -17.63 -9.88 6.19
N ILE A 25 -17.93 -8.78 5.49
CA ILE A 25 -18.92 -7.80 5.92
C ILE A 25 -20.31 -8.43 6.00
N TRP A 26 -20.69 -9.19 4.97
CA TRP A 26 -21.95 -9.92 4.91
C TRP A 26 -22.04 -10.96 6.03
N PHE A 27 -20.97 -11.71 6.29
CA PHE A 27 -20.92 -12.69 7.36
C PHE A 27 -21.09 -12.06 8.75
N ASP A 28 -20.43 -10.92 9.02
CA ASP A 28 -20.60 -10.16 10.28
C ASP A 28 -22.02 -9.60 10.41
N HIS A 29 -22.60 -9.11 9.31
CA HIS A 29 -23.98 -8.63 9.28
C HIS A 29 -24.98 -9.74 9.64
N LEU A 30 -24.86 -10.91 9.02
CA LEU A 30 -25.73 -12.06 9.33
C LEU A 30 -25.61 -12.49 10.79
N ARG A 31 -24.39 -12.57 11.33
CA ARG A 31 -24.18 -12.95 12.75
C ARG A 31 -24.76 -11.96 13.75
N SER A 32 -24.80 -10.68 13.40
CA SER A 32 -25.32 -9.63 14.29
C SER A 32 -26.84 -9.48 14.19
N ARG A 33 -27.40 -9.70 13.00
CA ARG A 33 -28.84 -9.52 12.74
C ARG A 33 -29.66 -10.77 13.01
N GLU A 34 -29.15 -11.94 12.61
CA GLU A 34 -29.88 -13.21 12.66
C GLU A 34 -29.50 -14.00 13.91
N THR A 35 -29.96 -13.52 15.09
CA THR A 35 -29.57 -14.07 16.40
C THR A 35 -30.05 -15.50 16.65
N ASP A 36 -31.08 -15.95 15.92
CA ASP A 36 -31.63 -17.31 16.02
C ASP A 36 -30.75 -18.36 15.30
N TYR A 37 -29.79 -17.90 14.48
CA TYR A 37 -28.95 -18.78 13.67
C TYR A 37 -27.46 -18.60 13.99
N VAL A 38 -26.79 -19.71 14.25
CA VAL A 38 -25.33 -19.71 14.38
C VAL A 38 -24.68 -19.85 13.01
N PHE A 39 -24.09 -18.77 12.49
CA PHE A 39 -23.28 -18.78 11.28
C PHE A 39 -21.82 -19.12 11.60
N ALA A 40 -21.43 -20.35 11.26
CA ALA A 40 -20.10 -20.90 11.54
C ALA A 40 -19.09 -20.56 10.44
N GLY A 41 -19.55 -20.34 9.21
CA GLY A 41 -18.64 -20.12 8.08
C GLY A 41 -19.22 -19.40 6.88
N LEU A 42 -18.32 -19.07 5.95
CA LEU A 42 -18.55 -18.39 4.69
C LEU A 42 -18.10 -19.27 3.52
N LYS A 43 -19.01 -19.53 2.58
CA LYS A 43 -18.70 -20.15 1.29
C LYS A 43 -18.55 -19.08 0.22
N ILE A 44 -17.44 -19.13 -0.49
CA ILE A 44 -17.03 -18.13 -1.47
C ILE A 44 -16.95 -18.81 -2.83
N PHE A 45 -17.77 -18.36 -3.77
CA PHE A 45 -17.82 -18.88 -5.13
C PHE A 45 -17.14 -17.90 -6.07
N VAL A 46 -16.16 -18.38 -6.83
CA VAL A 46 -15.43 -17.56 -7.81
C VAL A 46 -15.36 -18.27 -9.16
N PRO A 47 -15.29 -17.54 -10.28
CA PRO A 47 -15.09 -18.14 -11.59
C PRO A 47 -13.77 -18.90 -11.68
N GLN A 48 -13.72 -19.93 -12.52
CA GLN A 48 -12.50 -20.70 -12.79
C GLN A 48 -11.30 -19.79 -13.12
N GLY A 49 -10.17 -20.00 -12.43
CA GLY A 49 -8.94 -19.22 -12.61
C GLY A 49 -8.90 -17.94 -11.77
N ARG A 50 -9.86 -17.72 -10.87
CA ARG A 50 -9.94 -16.53 -9.99
C ARG A 50 -9.78 -16.85 -8.50
N ALA A 51 -9.57 -18.12 -8.11
CA ALA A 51 -9.43 -18.47 -6.69
C ALA A 51 -8.15 -17.96 -6.02
N ARG A 52 -7.06 -17.78 -6.75
CA ARG A 52 -5.71 -17.61 -6.17
C ARG A 52 -5.61 -16.46 -5.16
N SER A 53 -6.04 -15.25 -5.53
CA SER A 53 -5.97 -14.07 -4.66
C SER A 53 -6.77 -14.27 -3.37
N THR A 54 -7.99 -14.81 -3.50
CA THR A 54 -8.85 -15.13 -2.34
C THR A 54 -8.23 -16.23 -1.48
N SER A 55 -7.70 -17.30 -2.08
CA SER A 55 -7.05 -18.40 -1.37
C SER A 55 -5.88 -17.91 -0.50
N ASN A 56 -4.99 -17.09 -1.07
CA ASN A 56 -3.87 -16.49 -0.35
C ASN A 56 -4.33 -15.70 0.87
N ARG A 57 -5.39 -14.90 0.74
CA ARG A 57 -5.92 -14.12 1.87
C ARG A 57 -6.57 -15.01 2.92
N LEU A 58 -7.29 -16.05 2.52
CA LEU A 58 -7.94 -17.00 3.46
C LEU A 58 -6.92 -17.71 4.36
N ALA A 59 -5.69 -17.92 3.89
CA ALA A 59 -4.56 -18.44 4.68
C ALA A 59 -4.29 -17.66 5.96
N TRP A 60 -4.53 -16.35 5.90
CA TRP A 60 -4.16 -15.38 6.91
C TRP A 60 -5.37 -14.83 7.67
N LEU A 61 -6.54 -15.45 7.49
CA LEU A 61 -7.69 -15.24 8.36
C LEU A 61 -7.63 -16.20 9.55
N ASN A 62 -8.25 -15.81 10.66
CA ASN A 62 -8.27 -16.60 11.88
C ASN A 62 -9.30 -17.77 11.75
N PRO A 63 -8.83 -19.03 11.71
CA PRO A 63 -9.71 -20.18 11.51
C PRO A 63 -10.62 -20.47 12.71
N HIS A 64 -10.30 -19.93 13.89
CA HIS A 64 -11.14 -20.10 15.09
C HIS A 64 -12.39 -19.19 15.08
N VAL A 65 -12.38 -18.11 14.30
CA VAL A 65 -13.52 -17.17 14.21
C VAL A 65 -14.31 -17.34 12.92
N LEU A 66 -13.72 -17.93 11.88
CA LEU A 66 -14.33 -18.09 10.56
C LEU A 66 -13.95 -19.42 9.91
N GLN A 67 -14.94 -20.29 9.69
CA GLN A 67 -14.79 -21.39 8.75
C GLN A 67 -14.99 -20.85 7.32
N SER A 68 -14.04 -21.11 6.43
CA SER A 68 -14.12 -20.71 5.01
C SER A 68 -14.14 -21.91 4.08
N GLU A 69 -14.91 -21.85 3.00
CA GLU A 69 -14.80 -22.75 1.84
C GLU A 69 -14.67 -21.91 0.58
N LEU A 70 -13.62 -22.13 -0.22
CA LEU A 70 -13.44 -21.51 -1.52
C LEU A 70 -13.81 -22.51 -2.62
N ILE A 71 -14.71 -22.11 -3.51
CA ILE A 71 -15.27 -22.97 -4.55
C ILE A 71 -15.09 -22.24 -5.88
N GLU A 72 -14.34 -22.87 -6.79
CA GLU A 72 -14.31 -22.43 -8.18
C GLU A 72 -15.46 -23.07 -8.96
N TYR A 73 -16.03 -22.32 -9.89
CA TYR A 73 -17.02 -22.86 -10.82
C TYR A 73 -16.70 -22.48 -12.27
N ASP A 74 -17.01 -23.38 -13.20
CA ASP A 74 -16.88 -23.13 -14.64
C ASP A 74 -18.21 -22.67 -15.27
N ARG A 75 -18.18 -22.31 -16.55
CA ARG A 75 -19.38 -21.85 -17.29
C ARG A 75 -20.46 -22.94 -17.44
N THR A 76 -20.12 -24.21 -17.21
CA THR A 76 -21.05 -25.34 -17.26
C THR A 76 -21.70 -25.62 -15.89
N GLY A 77 -21.29 -24.89 -14.85
CA GLY A 77 -21.78 -25.06 -13.48
C GLY A 77 -21.05 -26.16 -12.70
N ARG A 78 -19.96 -26.73 -13.24
CA ARG A 78 -19.14 -27.68 -12.49
C ARG A 78 -18.37 -26.92 -11.41
N ILE A 79 -18.36 -27.49 -10.21
CA ILE A 79 -17.69 -26.91 -9.05
C ILE A 79 -16.44 -27.70 -8.68
N ARG A 80 -15.42 -26.98 -8.23
CA ARG A 80 -14.20 -27.53 -7.65
C ARG A 80 -13.93 -26.85 -6.32
N ARG A 81 -13.80 -27.62 -5.25
CA ARG A 81 -13.36 -27.09 -3.96
C ARG A 81 -11.87 -26.81 -4.03
N PHE A 82 -11.47 -25.62 -3.60
CA PHE A 82 -10.06 -25.25 -3.48
C PHE A 82 -9.56 -25.68 -2.10
N ASP A 83 -8.45 -26.41 -2.06
CA ASP A 83 -7.83 -26.77 -0.78
C ASP A 83 -7.13 -25.54 -0.21
N LYS A 84 -7.34 -25.28 1.08
CA LYS A 84 -6.65 -24.20 1.79
C LYS A 84 -5.15 -24.42 1.84
N GLN A 85 -4.69 -25.68 1.83
CA GLN A 85 -3.26 -26.01 1.87
C GLN A 85 -2.57 -25.84 0.52
N ASP A 86 -3.33 -25.73 -0.56
CA ASP A 86 -2.82 -25.38 -1.89
C ASP A 86 -2.62 -23.86 -1.99
N TYR A 87 -1.79 -23.32 -1.10
CA TYR A 87 -1.52 -21.87 -1.00
C TYR A 87 -0.95 -21.28 -2.29
N GLY A 88 -0.47 -22.13 -3.22
CA GLY A 88 0.28 -21.71 -4.39
C GLY A 88 1.53 -20.91 -3.99
N ASN A 89 2.48 -20.76 -4.91
CA ASN A 89 3.54 -19.79 -4.66
C ASN A 89 2.92 -18.39 -4.74
N LEU A 90 3.15 -17.52 -3.76
CA LEU A 90 3.03 -16.08 -4.01
C LEU A 90 4.09 -15.80 -5.09
N ALA A 91 3.65 -15.63 -6.35
CA ALA A 91 4.56 -15.37 -7.46
C ALA A 91 5.05 -13.93 -7.37
N THR A 92 5.90 -13.69 -6.37
CA THR A 92 6.48 -12.40 -6.04
C THR A 92 7.97 -12.56 -6.01
N GLU A 93 8.64 -11.89 -6.94
CA GLU A 93 10.09 -11.78 -6.98
C GLU A 93 10.49 -10.39 -6.55
N LEU A 94 11.39 -10.30 -5.57
CA LEU A 94 11.97 -9.04 -5.14
C LEU A 94 13.05 -8.60 -6.15
N ARG A 95 12.89 -7.43 -6.76
CA ARG A 95 13.95 -6.87 -7.62
C ARG A 95 15.12 -6.38 -6.77
N PRO A 96 16.38 -6.54 -7.21
CA PRO A 96 17.55 -6.00 -6.51
C PRO A 96 17.40 -4.51 -6.19
N CYS A 97 17.68 -4.14 -4.94
CA CYS A 97 17.83 -2.77 -4.49
C CYS A 97 19.23 -2.27 -4.88
N LEU A 98 19.28 -1.38 -5.84
CA LEU A 98 20.53 -0.81 -6.34
C LEU A 98 20.94 0.38 -5.46
N SER A 99 22.25 0.51 -5.26
CA SER A 99 22.84 1.73 -4.71
C SER A 99 22.54 2.92 -5.61
N GLU A 100 22.61 4.13 -5.05
CA GLU A 100 22.39 5.36 -5.81
C GLU A 100 23.40 5.46 -6.95
N ALA A 101 22.89 5.65 -8.17
CA ALA A 101 23.75 5.77 -9.33
C ALA A 101 24.62 7.04 -9.23
N ALA A 102 25.89 6.94 -9.63
CA ALA A 102 26.76 8.10 -9.74
C ALA A 102 26.07 9.18 -10.59
N THR A 103 26.03 10.40 -10.04
CA THR A 103 25.39 11.53 -10.69
C THR A 103 26.46 12.35 -11.39
N GLU A 104 26.32 12.53 -12.71
CA GLU A 104 27.20 13.42 -13.45
C GLU A 104 27.07 14.87 -12.98
N GLU A 105 28.16 15.64 -13.06
CA GLU A 105 28.26 16.99 -12.50
C GLU A 105 27.13 17.92 -12.99
N HIS A 106 26.77 17.82 -14.27
CA HIS A 106 25.69 18.63 -14.84
C HIS A 106 24.31 18.27 -14.27
N VAL A 107 24.03 16.97 -14.02
CA VAL A 107 22.80 16.51 -13.37
C VAL A 107 22.79 16.92 -11.90
N ALA A 108 23.94 16.86 -11.22
CA ALA A 108 24.08 17.30 -9.83
C ALA A 108 23.73 18.79 -9.69
N ALA A 109 24.19 19.64 -10.61
CA ALA A 109 23.84 21.05 -10.66
C ALA A 109 22.33 21.28 -10.90
N TRP A 110 21.69 20.46 -11.74
CA TRP A 110 20.23 20.50 -11.93
C TRP A 110 19.46 20.10 -10.68
N LEU A 111 19.87 19.01 -10.02
CA LEU A 111 19.28 18.56 -8.76
C LEU A 111 19.37 19.63 -7.68
N GLN A 112 20.52 20.29 -7.54
CA GLN A 112 20.70 21.39 -6.60
C GLN A 112 19.69 22.52 -6.83
N ARG A 113 19.51 22.94 -8.10
CA ARG A 113 18.54 23.99 -8.46
C ARG A 113 17.10 23.57 -8.19
N LEU A 114 16.74 22.31 -8.43
CA LEU A 114 15.40 21.79 -8.18
C LEU A 114 15.11 21.68 -6.68
N ARG A 115 16.06 21.21 -5.88
CA ARG A 115 15.96 21.16 -4.40
C ARG A 115 15.77 22.53 -3.77
N GLY A 116 16.23 23.60 -4.43
CA GLY A 116 16.00 24.97 -3.99
C GLY A 116 14.56 25.47 -4.17
N ILE A 117 13.68 24.73 -4.86
CA ILE A 117 12.27 25.11 -5.01
C ILE A 117 11.49 24.61 -3.79
N PRO A 118 10.73 25.49 -3.10
CA PRO A 118 9.95 25.09 -1.93
C PRO A 118 8.99 23.92 -2.22
N GLY A 119 9.03 22.90 -1.35
CA GLY A 119 8.17 21.73 -1.45
C GLY A 119 8.66 20.64 -2.42
N VAL A 120 9.78 20.86 -3.13
CA VAL A 120 10.45 19.78 -3.87
C VAL A 120 11.15 18.85 -2.89
N GLU A 121 10.84 17.57 -2.99
CA GLU A 121 11.46 16.48 -2.24
C GLU A 121 12.20 15.53 -3.20
N THR A 122 13.24 14.88 -2.70
CA THR A 122 13.97 13.83 -3.45
C THR A 122 13.85 12.53 -2.68
N VAL A 123 13.31 11.48 -3.32
CA VAL A 123 13.12 10.15 -2.73
C VAL A 123 13.93 9.14 -3.52
N ARG A 124 14.78 8.37 -2.84
CA ARG A 124 15.53 7.27 -3.45
C ARG A 124 14.57 6.12 -3.79
N ARG A 125 14.72 5.56 -4.98
CA ARG A 125 13.98 4.38 -5.44
C ARG A 125 14.87 3.14 -5.35
N ALA A 126 14.25 1.97 -5.24
CA ALA A 126 14.96 0.69 -5.19
C ALA A 126 15.78 0.40 -6.47
N ASP A 127 15.46 1.02 -7.61
CA ASP A 127 16.23 0.88 -8.86
C ASP A 127 17.46 1.80 -8.94
N GLY A 128 17.83 2.45 -7.83
CA GLY A 128 18.97 3.35 -7.71
C GLY A 128 18.74 4.74 -8.30
N LEU A 129 17.53 5.03 -8.80
CA LEU A 129 17.16 6.34 -9.33
C LEU A 129 16.60 7.25 -8.22
N LEU A 130 16.71 8.55 -8.44
CA LEU A 130 16.12 9.59 -7.60
C LEU A 130 14.78 10.05 -8.18
N SER A 131 13.71 9.93 -7.42
CA SER A 131 12.40 10.51 -7.74
C SER A 131 12.34 11.93 -7.17
N LEU A 132 12.15 12.92 -8.04
CA LEU A 132 11.86 14.28 -7.63
C LEU A 132 10.36 14.49 -7.64
N ARG A 133 9.85 14.94 -6.49
CA ARG A 133 8.42 15.07 -6.26
C ARG A 133 8.10 16.44 -5.68
N VAL A 134 6.85 16.86 -5.84
CA VAL A 134 6.26 17.94 -5.03
C VAL A 134 5.10 17.32 -4.27
N ARG A 135 5.25 17.16 -2.95
CA ARG A 135 4.22 16.56 -2.07
C ARG A 135 3.65 15.27 -2.65
N GLY A 136 4.54 14.32 -2.96
CA GLY A 136 4.22 13.03 -3.53
C GLY A 136 3.97 12.99 -5.04
N ALA A 137 3.74 14.13 -5.70
CA ALA A 137 3.58 14.16 -7.15
C ALA A 137 4.95 14.12 -7.82
N THR A 138 5.36 12.94 -8.31
CA THR A 138 6.58 12.79 -9.10
C THR A 138 6.47 13.60 -10.39
N PHE A 139 7.44 14.48 -10.62
CA PHE A 139 7.52 15.29 -11.83
C PHE A 139 8.83 15.09 -12.59
N ALA A 140 9.84 14.51 -11.94
CA ALA A 140 11.09 14.15 -12.59
C ALA A 140 11.73 12.91 -11.94
N THR A 141 12.55 12.21 -12.71
CA THR A 141 13.42 11.14 -12.22
C THR A 141 14.84 11.44 -12.71
N ALA A 142 15.82 11.29 -11.83
CA ALA A 142 17.22 11.51 -12.14
C ALA A 142 18.06 10.29 -11.78
N GLY A 143 19.11 10.06 -12.56
CA GLY A 143 20.08 8.99 -12.33
C GLY A 143 20.69 8.50 -13.64
N ARG A 144 21.81 7.78 -13.53
CA ARG A 144 22.53 7.23 -14.69
C ARG A 144 22.86 8.31 -15.75
N GLY A 145 23.33 9.47 -15.30
CA GLY A 145 23.73 10.58 -16.17
C GLY A 145 22.57 11.33 -16.85
N SER A 146 21.31 11.04 -16.51
CA SER A 146 20.15 11.67 -17.16
C SER A 146 19.10 12.17 -16.17
N LEU A 147 18.28 13.10 -16.65
CA LEU A 147 17.06 13.54 -15.97
C LEU A 147 15.90 13.47 -16.95
N THR A 148 14.83 12.78 -16.57
CA THR A 148 13.55 12.75 -17.28
C THR A 148 12.50 13.49 -16.48
N TYR A 149 11.56 14.17 -17.14
CA TYR A 149 10.53 14.96 -16.47
C TYR A 149 9.21 14.97 -17.22
N GLY A 150 8.12 15.11 -16.47
CA GLY A 150 6.74 15.06 -16.94
C GLY A 150 5.85 14.33 -15.93
N LEU A 151 4.55 14.63 -15.95
CA LEU A 151 3.58 14.04 -15.02
C LEU A 151 2.96 12.72 -15.53
N GLU A 152 2.91 12.55 -16.86
CA GLU A 152 2.25 11.40 -17.52
C GLU A 152 3.14 10.77 -18.58
N ASN A 153 3.73 11.61 -19.44
CA ASN A 153 4.67 11.20 -20.48
C ASN A 153 6.03 11.84 -20.23
N PRO A 154 6.86 11.29 -19.32
CA PRO A 154 8.15 11.86 -19.01
C PRO A 154 9.08 11.81 -20.22
N THR A 155 9.77 12.92 -20.50
CA THR A 155 10.76 13.03 -21.57
C THR A 155 12.13 13.42 -21.01
N PRO A 156 13.24 13.03 -21.67
CA PRO A 156 14.57 13.49 -21.28
C PRO A 156 14.68 15.02 -21.35
N VAL A 157 15.53 15.61 -20.50
CA VAL A 157 15.89 17.03 -20.62
C VAL A 157 16.55 17.27 -21.98
N GLY A 158 15.93 18.12 -22.81
CA GLY A 158 16.42 18.48 -24.13
C GLY A 158 17.41 19.66 -24.12
N PRO A 159 17.73 20.21 -25.32
CA PRO A 159 18.72 21.28 -25.48
C PRO A 159 18.42 22.58 -24.71
N GLN A 160 17.14 22.82 -24.36
CA GLN A 160 16.73 23.96 -23.53
C GLN A 160 17.20 23.84 -22.06
N GLY A 161 17.86 22.73 -21.71
CA GLY A 161 18.36 22.46 -20.37
C GLY A 161 17.23 22.34 -19.36
N ILE A 162 17.54 22.61 -18.09
CA ILE A 162 16.64 22.36 -16.96
C ILE A 162 15.48 23.37 -16.81
N ALA A 163 15.44 24.42 -17.63
CA ALA A 163 14.46 25.51 -17.46
C ALA A 163 12.99 25.05 -17.50
N PRO A 164 12.56 24.15 -18.42
CA PRO A 164 11.19 23.61 -18.40
C PRO A 164 10.87 22.82 -17.13
N VAL A 165 11.83 22.06 -16.62
CA VAL A 165 11.69 21.25 -15.40
C VAL A 165 11.49 22.14 -14.17
N LEU A 166 12.27 23.23 -14.08
CA LEU A 166 12.11 24.23 -13.03
C LEU A 166 10.73 24.92 -13.08
N ARG A 167 10.20 25.19 -14.28
CA ARG A 167 8.84 25.75 -14.43
C ARG A 167 7.78 24.77 -13.93
N LEU A 168 7.85 23.50 -14.35
CA LEU A 168 6.92 22.46 -13.89
C LEU A 168 6.96 22.29 -12.37
N ALA A 169 8.16 22.23 -11.78
CA ALA A 169 8.32 22.12 -10.34
C ALA A 169 7.70 23.31 -9.57
N ARG A 170 7.88 24.54 -10.06
CA ARG A 170 7.28 25.74 -9.45
C ARG A 170 5.76 25.78 -9.62
N GLU A 171 5.25 25.35 -10.76
CA GLU A 171 3.81 25.25 -11.02
C GLU A 171 3.15 24.25 -10.07
N LEU A 172 3.74 23.07 -9.91
CA LEU A 172 3.31 22.09 -8.92
C LEU A 172 3.39 22.66 -7.51
N ALA A 173 4.49 23.30 -7.12
CA ALA A 173 4.64 23.88 -5.79
C ALA A 173 3.58 24.94 -5.48
N ARG A 174 3.12 25.69 -6.51
CA ARG A 174 2.06 26.69 -6.39
C ARG A 174 0.68 26.05 -6.23
N TYR A 175 0.30 25.15 -7.14
CA TYR A 175 -1.08 24.63 -7.21
C TYR A 175 -1.31 23.44 -6.27
N ARG A 176 -0.30 22.59 -6.06
CA ARG A 176 -0.33 21.51 -5.09
C ARG A 176 0.18 22.03 -3.75
N SER A 177 -0.52 23.00 -3.16
CA SER A 177 -0.17 23.60 -1.86
C SER A 177 -1.37 23.56 -0.91
N PRO A 178 -1.20 23.39 0.42
CA PRO A 178 -2.29 23.44 1.40
C PRO A 178 -2.93 24.83 1.42
N ASP A 179 -2.16 25.84 1.01
CA ASP A 179 -2.54 27.24 0.89
C ASP A 179 -2.99 27.60 -0.52
N ALA A 180 -3.15 26.60 -1.42
CA ALA A 180 -3.69 26.83 -2.74
C ALA A 180 -5.12 27.39 -2.64
N GLN A 181 -5.35 28.51 -3.31
CA GLN A 181 -6.67 29.16 -3.37
C GLN A 181 -7.70 28.27 -4.07
N ASP A 182 -7.29 27.65 -5.18
CA ASP A 182 -8.10 26.70 -5.94
C ASP A 182 -7.75 25.26 -5.56
N LYS A 183 -8.53 24.68 -4.64
CA LYS A 183 -8.44 23.26 -4.26
C LYS A 183 -9.15 22.33 -5.25
N GLN A 184 -9.85 22.86 -6.25
CA GLN A 184 -10.43 22.09 -7.34
C GLN A 184 -9.43 21.86 -8.48
N ASN A 185 -8.32 22.59 -8.48
CA ASN A 185 -7.25 22.41 -9.46
C ASN A 185 -6.82 20.94 -9.59
N PRO A 186 -6.69 20.40 -10.81
CA PRO A 186 -6.29 19.01 -11.04
C PRO A 186 -4.96 18.64 -10.35
N LEU A 187 -3.98 19.53 -10.30
CA LEU A 187 -2.69 19.28 -9.65
C LEU A 187 -2.80 19.16 -8.13
N TYR A 188 -3.77 19.87 -7.52
CA TYR A 188 -4.07 19.75 -6.09
C TYR A 188 -4.72 18.40 -5.77
N ARG A 189 -5.69 17.97 -6.58
CA ARG A 189 -6.49 16.77 -6.36
C ARG A 189 -5.79 15.47 -6.78
N ARG A 190 -4.79 15.55 -7.65
CA ARG A 190 -4.06 14.40 -8.21
C ARG A 190 -3.45 13.53 -7.11
N HIS A 191 -3.71 12.22 -7.14
CA HIS A 191 -3.13 11.20 -6.25
C HIS A 191 -2.96 11.67 -4.78
N PRO A 192 -4.05 11.83 -4.03
CA PRO A 192 -3.99 12.33 -2.66
C PRO A 192 -3.21 11.40 -1.72
N GLU A 193 -3.18 10.09 -1.98
CA GLU A 193 -2.40 9.09 -1.25
C GLU A 193 -0.90 9.40 -1.30
N THR A 194 -0.36 9.85 -2.44
CA THR A 194 1.07 10.17 -2.52
C THR A 194 1.41 11.45 -1.74
N TRP A 195 0.47 12.39 -1.61
CA TRP A 195 0.65 13.52 -0.70
C TRP A 195 0.68 13.03 0.75
N LEU A 196 -0.23 12.12 1.13
CA LEU A 196 -0.23 11.53 2.46
C LEU A 196 1.10 10.79 2.73
N GLU A 197 1.60 10.02 1.76
CA GLU A 197 2.92 9.38 1.81
C GLU A 197 4.03 10.41 2.05
N SER A 198 4.06 11.52 1.31
CA SER A 198 5.05 12.60 1.52
C SER A 198 4.99 13.16 2.95
N GLN A 199 3.79 13.31 3.51
CA GLN A 199 3.63 13.77 4.90
C GLN A 199 4.14 12.73 5.91
N VAL A 200 3.78 11.46 5.71
CA VAL A 200 4.22 10.34 6.54
C VAL A 200 5.73 10.18 6.50
N ARG A 201 6.36 10.23 5.31
CA ARG A 201 7.82 10.19 5.16
C ARG A 201 8.52 11.29 5.96
N ARG A 202 7.99 12.51 5.90
CA ARG A 202 8.59 13.66 6.60
C ARG A 202 8.48 13.55 8.11
N ARG A 203 7.46 12.87 8.63
CA ARG A 203 7.15 12.75 10.05
C ARG A 203 6.84 11.32 10.46
N LEU A 204 7.70 10.39 10.06
CA LEU A 204 7.52 8.97 10.37
C LEU A 204 7.53 8.73 11.89
N ASP A 205 8.28 9.55 12.62
CA ASP A 205 8.31 9.61 14.08
C ASP A 205 6.91 9.78 14.71
N LEU A 206 6.04 10.55 14.06
CA LEU A 206 4.67 10.75 14.51
C LEU A 206 3.78 9.53 14.24
N ILE A 207 4.10 8.74 13.22
CA ILE A 207 3.39 7.50 12.87
C ILE A 207 3.87 6.36 13.76
N ASP A 208 5.15 6.24 14.03
CA ASP A 208 5.68 5.32 15.05
C ASP A 208 7.12 5.70 15.40
N GLY A 209 7.38 6.04 16.66
CA GLY A 209 8.69 6.49 17.13
C GLY A 209 9.77 5.38 17.19
N ASN A 210 9.40 4.12 16.97
CA ASN A 210 10.32 2.99 16.91
C ASN A 210 10.82 2.70 15.49
N LEU A 211 10.16 3.22 14.45
CA LEU A 211 10.58 3.03 13.07
C LEU A 211 11.85 3.82 12.77
N LEU A 212 12.74 3.21 11.99
CA LEU A 212 13.87 3.90 11.40
C LEU A 212 13.36 4.86 10.32
N SER A 213 13.83 6.10 10.35
CA SER A 213 13.46 7.11 9.34
C SER A 213 14.01 6.78 7.96
N GLU A 214 15.14 6.09 7.91
CA GLU A 214 15.77 5.57 6.69
C GLU A 214 16.45 4.22 6.99
N PRO A 215 16.48 3.27 6.03
CA PRO A 215 15.87 3.37 4.72
C PRO A 215 14.34 3.17 4.77
N LEU A 216 13.60 4.02 4.06
CA LEU A 216 12.15 3.93 3.94
C LEU A 216 11.74 3.71 2.47
N TYR A 217 11.32 2.49 2.15
CA TYR A 217 10.99 2.14 0.77
C TYR A 217 9.53 2.46 0.46
N GLY A 218 9.29 3.07 -0.70
CA GLY A 218 7.94 3.14 -1.28
C GLY A 218 7.95 2.34 -2.58
N GLN A 219 6.89 1.57 -2.82
CA GLN A 219 6.77 0.72 -4.00
C GLN A 219 7.94 -0.27 -4.15
N VAL A 220 8.07 -1.21 -3.21
CA VAL A 220 8.99 -2.34 -3.40
C VAL A 220 8.45 -3.20 -4.56
N PRO A 221 9.14 -3.30 -5.71
CA PRO A 221 8.58 -3.98 -6.87
C PRO A 221 8.60 -5.50 -6.64
N SER A 222 7.40 -6.07 -6.49
CA SER A 222 7.16 -7.50 -6.72
C SER A 222 6.26 -7.64 -7.96
N VAL A 223 6.81 -8.05 -9.10
CA VAL A 223 6.04 -8.36 -10.34
C VAL A 223 5.20 -9.63 -10.06
N ALA A 224 3.95 -9.87 -10.49
CA ALA A 224 3.16 -9.47 -11.66
C ALA A 224 1.67 -9.16 -11.34
N GLY A 225 1.05 -8.22 -12.09
CA GLY A 225 -0.40 -7.98 -12.13
C GLY A 225 -0.76 -6.57 -12.66
N PRO A 226 -1.77 -6.38 -13.54
CA PRO A 226 -2.06 -5.08 -14.18
C PRO A 226 -2.75 -4.06 -13.25
N ASP A 227 -3.34 -4.51 -12.14
CA ASP A 227 -4.17 -3.67 -11.26
C ASP A 227 -3.61 -3.72 -9.84
N ARG A 228 -2.76 -2.77 -9.45
CA ARG A 228 -2.61 -2.40 -8.03
C ARG A 228 -2.51 -0.89 -7.95
N GLY A 229 -3.45 -0.25 -7.26
CA GLY A 229 -3.26 1.10 -6.77
C GLY A 229 -2.10 1.06 -5.79
N ILE A 230 -0.96 1.65 -6.14
CA ILE A 230 0.23 1.62 -5.31
C ILE A 230 0.25 2.94 -4.51
N ILE A 231 0.40 2.89 -3.17
CA ILE A 231 1.68 3.04 -2.45
C ILE A 231 1.52 2.66 -0.97
N ASP A 232 2.02 1.48 -0.64
CA ASP A 232 2.47 1.12 0.70
C ASP A 232 3.93 1.54 0.93
N LEU A 233 4.27 1.93 2.16
CA LEU A 233 5.65 2.09 2.63
C LEU A 233 6.12 0.81 3.34
N LEU A 234 7.41 0.50 3.21
CA LEU A 234 8.07 -0.55 3.97
C LEU A 234 9.22 0.06 4.76
N ALA A 235 9.13 -0.10 6.08
CA ALA A 235 10.12 0.37 7.04
C ALA A 235 10.63 -0.80 7.90
N SER A 236 11.71 -0.57 8.62
CA SER A 236 12.18 -1.45 9.69
C SER A 236 12.19 -0.65 11.00
N ASP A 237 11.89 -1.30 12.12
CA ASP A 237 12.10 -0.71 13.44
C ASP A 237 13.56 -0.89 13.92
N ARG A 238 13.88 -0.28 15.07
CA ARG A 238 15.22 -0.38 15.67
C ARG A 238 15.64 -1.81 16.06
N GLN A 239 14.71 -2.76 16.08
CA GLN A 239 14.98 -4.18 16.38
C GLN A 239 15.02 -5.04 15.10
N GLY A 240 14.94 -4.43 13.92
CA GLY A 240 14.97 -5.14 12.66
C GLY A 240 13.63 -5.74 12.22
N ARG A 241 12.54 -5.50 12.96
CA ARG A 241 11.21 -6.01 12.56
C ARG A 241 10.63 -5.10 11.49
N LEU A 242 10.21 -5.69 10.39
CA LEU A 242 9.61 -4.95 9.28
C LEU A 242 8.21 -4.43 9.62
N ALA A 243 7.85 -3.30 9.04
CA ALA A 243 6.52 -2.71 9.12
C ALA A 243 6.04 -2.31 7.73
N VAL A 244 4.91 -2.90 7.32
CA VAL A 244 4.14 -2.47 6.16
C VAL A 244 3.20 -1.35 6.58
N ILE A 245 3.26 -0.22 5.89
CA ILE A 245 2.41 0.94 6.16
C ILE A 245 1.57 1.21 4.93
N GLU A 246 0.28 0.88 5.01
CA GLU A 246 -0.68 1.15 3.95
C GLU A 246 -1.36 2.50 4.17
N LEU A 247 -1.44 3.30 3.11
CA LEU A 247 -1.90 4.68 3.17
C LEU A 247 -3.16 4.90 2.34
N LYS A 248 -4.20 5.46 2.96
CA LYS A 248 -5.43 5.84 2.24
C LYS A 248 -5.82 7.27 2.55
N ALA A 249 -6.08 8.07 1.52
CA ALA A 249 -6.43 9.48 1.69
C ALA A 249 -7.94 9.75 1.65
N SER A 250 -8.74 8.72 1.40
CA SER A 250 -10.21 8.73 1.37
C SER A 250 -10.75 7.39 1.83
N GLU A 251 -12.03 7.32 2.12
CA GLU A 251 -12.69 6.09 2.55
C GLU A 251 -12.53 4.95 1.53
N ASP A 252 -12.13 3.76 2.00
CA ASP A 252 -12.00 2.55 1.20
C ASP A 252 -12.34 1.29 2.01
N VAL A 253 -13.38 0.59 1.58
CA VAL A 253 -13.87 -0.67 2.18
C VAL A 253 -12.88 -1.82 2.03
N HIS A 254 -11.99 -1.76 1.03
CA HIS A 254 -11.04 -2.82 0.68
C HIS A 254 -9.67 -2.63 1.33
N LEU A 255 -9.44 -1.50 2.01
CA LEU A 255 -8.16 -1.14 2.62
C LEU A 255 -7.52 -2.30 3.42
N PRO A 256 -8.22 -3.02 4.31
CA PRO A 256 -7.59 -4.11 5.07
C PRO A 256 -7.05 -5.24 4.19
N LEU A 257 -7.80 -5.67 3.18
CA LEU A 257 -7.38 -6.79 2.32
C LEU A 257 -6.33 -6.36 1.28
N GLN A 258 -6.32 -5.09 0.87
CA GLN A 258 -5.24 -4.51 0.06
C GLN A 258 -3.93 -4.51 0.86
N ALA A 259 -3.98 -4.02 2.10
CA ALA A 259 -2.83 -4.01 3.01
C ALA A 259 -2.32 -5.43 3.31
N LEU A 260 -3.24 -6.38 3.52
CA LEU A 260 -2.91 -7.80 3.72
C LEU A 260 -2.16 -8.38 2.52
N ASP A 261 -2.53 -8.04 1.29
CA ASP A 261 -1.79 -8.51 0.12
C ASP A 261 -0.34 -8.07 0.12
N TYR A 262 -0.06 -6.82 0.49
CA TYR A 262 1.33 -6.37 0.57
C TYR A 262 2.06 -7.00 1.74
N TRP A 263 1.42 -7.10 2.91
CA TRP A 263 1.96 -7.81 4.07
C TRP A 263 2.35 -9.26 3.76
N MET A 264 1.51 -10.02 3.06
CA MET A 264 1.80 -11.41 2.66
C MET A 264 3.04 -11.49 1.77
N ARG A 265 3.23 -10.53 0.86
CA ARG A 265 4.39 -10.47 -0.03
C ARG A 265 5.66 -10.12 0.73
N VAL A 266 5.59 -9.18 1.67
CA VAL A 266 6.72 -8.85 2.55
C VAL A 266 7.08 -10.05 3.41
N LYS A 267 6.11 -10.71 4.03
CA LYS A 267 6.36 -11.93 4.81
C LYS A 267 7.01 -13.03 3.96
N TRP A 268 6.48 -13.30 2.77
CA TRP A 268 7.03 -14.29 1.86
C TRP A 268 8.52 -14.04 1.55
N ASN A 269 8.88 -12.81 1.22
CA ASN A 269 10.27 -12.45 0.91
C ASN A 269 11.16 -12.42 2.17
N LEU A 270 10.61 -12.07 3.34
CA LEU A 270 11.33 -12.09 4.60
C LEU A 270 11.67 -13.52 5.02
N ASP A 271 10.71 -14.45 4.95
CA ASP A 271 10.90 -15.87 5.30
C ASP A 271 11.93 -16.59 4.40
N ARG A 272 12.38 -15.94 3.32
CA ARG A 272 13.32 -16.46 2.32
C ARG A 272 14.62 -15.66 2.26
N ASP A 273 14.84 -14.75 3.21
CA ASP A 273 15.98 -13.84 3.29
C ASP A 273 16.21 -12.99 2.03
N GLU A 274 15.18 -12.80 1.20
CA GLU A 274 15.31 -12.15 -0.11
C GLU A 274 15.59 -10.64 0.03
N PHE A 275 15.12 -9.99 1.09
CA PHE A 275 15.40 -8.57 1.32
C PHE A 275 16.89 -8.28 1.46
N GLN A 276 17.58 -9.01 2.33
CA GLN A 276 19.02 -8.83 2.52
C GLN A 276 19.79 -9.29 1.27
N ALA A 277 19.41 -10.43 0.68
CA ALA A 277 20.02 -10.93 -0.56
C ALA A 277 19.90 -9.93 -1.73
N CYS A 278 18.80 -9.17 -1.78
CA CYS A 278 18.57 -8.14 -2.79
C CYS A 278 19.09 -6.75 -2.38
N GLY A 279 19.76 -6.58 -1.23
CA GLY A 279 20.34 -5.30 -0.80
C GLY A 279 19.35 -4.29 -0.20
N TYR A 280 18.18 -4.72 0.25
CA TYR A 280 17.27 -3.89 1.05
C TYR A 280 17.73 -3.83 2.50
N PHE A 281 17.43 -2.72 3.17
CA PHE A 281 17.78 -2.48 4.57
C PHE A 281 19.28 -2.70 4.85
N PRO A 282 20.19 -2.05 4.09
CA PRO A 282 21.62 -2.13 4.37
C PRO A 282 21.89 -1.73 5.82
N ASP A 283 22.85 -2.41 6.44
CA ASP A 283 23.29 -2.19 7.83
C ASP A 283 22.22 -2.44 8.91
N VAL A 284 21.08 -3.05 8.54
CA VAL A 284 20.05 -3.50 9.48
C VAL A 284 19.99 -5.02 9.48
N MET A 285 20.18 -5.63 10.65
CA MET A 285 19.90 -7.05 10.85
C MET A 285 18.39 -7.24 10.94
N LEU A 286 17.77 -7.80 9.90
CA LEU A 286 16.33 -8.05 9.90
C LEU A 286 15.99 -9.17 10.88
N ALA A 287 14.93 -8.99 11.64
CA ALA A 287 14.43 -9.99 12.56
C ALA A 287 13.53 -10.99 11.83
N GLU A 288 13.70 -12.28 12.14
CA GLU A 288 12.79 -13.37 11.73
C GLU A 288 11.47 -13.30 12.53
N ARG A 289 10.74 -12.21 12.37
CA ARG A 289 9.45 -11.96 13.03
C ARG A 289 8.43 -11.50 12.00
N GLU A 290 7.16 -11.87 12.20
CA GLU A 290 6.09 -11.40 11.34
C GLU A 290 6.10 -9.86 11.23
N PRO A 291 6.02 -9.30 10.00
CA PRO A 291 5.95 -7.86 9.83
C PRO A 291 4.76 -7.27 10.56
N ARG A 292 4.85 -6.00 10.96
CA ARG A 292 3.70 -5.23 11.42
C ARG A 292 2.89 -4.73 10.22
N LEU A 293 1.60 -4.51 10.42
CA LEU A 293 0.69 -3.90 9.44
C LEU A 293 0.10 -2.62 10.01
N ILE A 294 0.50 -1.47 9.48
CA ILE A 294 0.07 -0.15 9.94
C ILE A 294 -0.85 0.44 8.87
N LEU A 295 -2.09 0.73 9.21
CA LEU A 295 -3.03 1.41 8.33
C LEU A 295 -3.10 2.89 8.72
N VAL A 296 -2.81 3.80 7.79
CA VAL A 296 -2.89 5.24 8.03
C VAL A 296 -3.91 5.87 7.09
N SER A 297 -4.90 6.53 7.67
CA SER A 297 -5.92 7.27 6.93
C SER A 297 -6.35 8.50 7.73
N PRO A 298 -6.89 9.57 7.11
CA PRO A 298 -7.54 10.61 7.87
C PRO A 298 -8.60 9.99 8.80
N ALA A 299 -8.68 10.48 10.03
CA ALA A 299 -9.47 9.86 11.09
C ALA A 299 -10.96 9.70 10.73
N MET A 300 -11.49 10.65 9.94
CA MET A 300 -12.88 10.65 9.46
C MET A 300 -13.09 9.83 8.18
N ASP A 301 -12.01 9.40 7.53
CA ASP A 301 -12.02 8.67 6.26
C ASP A 301 -11.66 7.17 6.46
N PHE A 302 -11.63 6.66 7.69
CA PHE A 302 -11.61 5.21 7.91
C PHE A 302 -13.00 4.65 7.66
N HIS A 303 -13.11 3.73 6.69
CA HIS A 303 -14.40 3.08 6.43
C HIS A 303 -14.82 2.27 7.67
N PRO A 304 -16.07 2.38 8.17
CA PRO A 304 -16.51 1.70 9.39
C PRO A 304 -16.30 0.17 9.36
N THR A 305 -16.39 -0.45 8.18
CA THR A 305 -16.18 -1.90 8.03
C THR A 305 -14.72 -2.33 8.12
N THR A 306 -13.76 -1.40 8.17
CA THR A 306 -12.35 -1.70 8.44
C THR A 306 -12.24 -2.54 9.72
N GLU A 307 -12.97 -2.15 10.77
CA GLU A 307 -13.01 -2.88 12.04
C GLU A 307 -13.61 -4.26 11.86
N THR A 308 -14.73 -4.37 11.14
CA THR A 308 -15.39 -5.64 10.83
C THR A 308 -14.44 -6.62 10.13
N VAL A 309 -13.75 -6.19 9.08
CA VAL A 309 -12.84 -7.05 8.31
C VAL A 309 -11.65 -7.48 9.18
N LEU A 310 -11.07 -6.56 9.96
CA LEU A 310 -9.92 -6.86 10.83
C LEU A 310 -10.23 -7.85 11.95
N LYS A 311 -11.49 -8.01 12.39
CA LYS A 311 -11.87 -9.08 13.36
C LYS A 311 -11.51 -10.47 12.88
N TYR A 312 -11.45 -10.67 11.56
CA TYR A 312 -11.22 -11.97 10.94
C TYR A 312 -9.76 -12.24 10.63
N PHE A 313 -8.85 -11.29 10.84
CA PHE A 313 -7.42 -11.49 10.58
C PHE A 313 -6.82 -12.47 11.59
N SER A 314 -5.83 -13.24 11.15
CA SER A 314 -5.02 -14.08 12.03
C SER A 314 -4.37 -13.22 13.13
N PRO A 315 -4.35 -13.68 14.40
CA PRO A 315 -3.66 -12.95 15.48
C PRO A 315 -2.14 -12.85 15.26
N ALA A 316 -1.57 -13.60 14.32
CA ALA A 316 -0.17 -13.45 13.91
C ALA A 316 0.11 -12.11 13.19
N ILE A 317 -0.94 -11.44 12.67
CA ILE A 317 -0.82 -10.14 12.02
C ILE A 317 -1.04 -9.05 13.07
N ASP A 318 0.06 -8.40 13.46
CA ASP A 318 0.06 -7.24 14.35
C ASP A 318 -0.40 -6.00 13.57
N VAL A 319 -1.68 -5.65 13.71
CA VAL A 319 -2.31 -4.54 12.98
C VAL A 319 -2.47 -3.32 13.87
N GLU A 320 -2.03 -2.14 13.41
CA GLU A 320 -2.31 -0.84 14.03
C GLU A 320 -3.05 0.07 13.04
N ARG A 321 -4.14 0.71 13.49
CA ARG A 321 -4.84 1.77 12.75
C ARG A 321 -4.48 3.12 13.35
N ILE A 322 -4.03 4.03 12.49
CA ILE A 322 -3.61 5.38 12.86
C ILE A 322 -4.45 6.39 12.11
N GLY A 323 -5.33 7.08 12.83
CA GLY A 323 -6.15 8.17 12.30
C GLY A 323 -5.39 9.48 12.35
N VAL A 324 -5.22 10.16 11.20
CA VAL A 324 -4.59 11.48 11.13
C VAL A 324 -5.61 12.61 11.00
N GLY A 325 -5.24 13.83 11.40
CA GLY A 325 -6.15 14.98 11.37
C GLY A 325 -6.59 15.37 9.95
N ALA A 326 -7.79 15.95 9.80
CA ALA A 326 -8.35 16.35 8.50
C ALA A 326 -7.48 17.35 7.70
N ALA A 327 -6.63 18.12 8.39
CA ALA A 327 -5.67 19.06 7.79
C ALA A 327 -4.31 18.42 7.42
N TRP A 328 -4.24 17.08 7.30
CA TRP A 328 -3.01 16.31 7.05
C TRP A 328 -2.18 16.82 5.86
N ARG A 329 -2.79 17.43 4.83
CA ARG A 329 -2.06 18.03 3.70
C ARG A 329 -1.13 19.17 4.12
N ARG A 330 -1.48 19.89 5.18
CA ARG A 330 -0.70 20.99 5.77
C ARG A 330 0.30 20.48 6.79
N ASP A 331 -0.18 19.69 7.75
CA ASP A 331 0.61 19.19 8.87
C ASP A 331 0.07 17.82 9.33
N LEU A 332 0.97 16.85 9.48
CA LEU A 332 0.61 15.50 9.92
C LEU A 332 0.43 15.50 11.43
N ARG A 333 -0.76 15.12 11.90
CA ARG A 333 -1.07 14.97 13.33
C ARG A 333 -1.84 13.69 13.55
N VAL A 334 -1.38 12.86 14.48
CA VAL A 334 -2.10 11.66 14.89
C VAL A 334 -3.22 12.05 15.86
N VAL A 335 -4.44 11.63 15.54
CA VAL A 335 -5.66 11.82 16.35
C VAL A 335 -5.92 10.61 17.22
N PHE A 336 -5.72 9.40 16.67
CA PHE A 336 -5.86 8.16 17.43
C PHE A 336 -4.92 7.07 16.94
N ARG A 337 -4.71 6.08 17.81
CA ARG A 337 -4.09 4.79 17.53
C ARG A 337 -4.96 3.67 18.09
N ARG A 338 -5.20 2.61 17.31
CA ARG A 338 -5.98 1.45 17.76
C ARG A 338 -5.37 0.17 17.21
N HIS A 339 -5.26 -0.84 18.06
CA HIS A 339 -4.79 -2.16 17.65
C HIS A 339 -5.95 -2.97 17.04
N GLY A 340 -5.72 -3.57 15.86
CA GLY A 340 -6.67 -4.40 15.14
C GLY A 340 -8.07 -3.78 15.02
N SER A 341 -9.08 -4.55 15.42
CA SER A 341 -10.51 -4.19 15.38
C SER A 341 -11.02 -3.45 16.62
N ALA A 342 -10.14 -3.00 17.54
CA ALA A 342 -10.56 -2.30 18.75
C ALA A 342 -11.25 -0.95 18.43
N ARG A 343 -12.46 -0.74 18.93
CA ARG A 343 -13.31 0.43 18.60
C ARG A 343 -12.76 1.75 19.15
N LEU A 344 -13.17 2.87 18.55
CA LEU A 344 -13.07 4.20 19.18
C LEU A 344 -14.08 4.23 20.33
N ALA A 345 -13.60 4.57 21.53
CA ALA A 345 -14.41 4.65 22.74
C ALA A 345 -15.23 5.95 22.76
#